data_AF-A0A0T6Z8Y4-F1
#
_entry.id   AF-A0A0T6Z8Y4-F1
#
_cell.length_a   1.000
_cell.length_b   1.000
_cell.length_c   1.000
_cell.angle_alpha   90.00
_cell.angle_beta   90.00
_cell.angle_gamma   90.00
#
_symmetry.space_group_name_H-M   'P 1'
#
loop_
_entity.id
_entity.type
_entity.pdbx_description
1 polymer ?
#
loop_
_entity_poly.entity_id
_entity_poly.type
_entity_poly.pdbx_seq_one_letter_code
_entity_poly.pdbx_strand_id
1 'polypeptide(L)'
;MTLANEQNGSAARSDERLKKVSTLTGILRRPELGAVAGLVLVTVFFLLTANPAMFTLAGVVNFMAPAAQLGILAVGAALLMIGGEFDLSIGSMVAFAGLVFG
;
A
#
# COMPACT_ATOMS: atom_id res chain seq x y z
N MET A 1 -67.31 -6.24 19.36
CA MET A 1 -67.18 -7.66 18.98
C MET A 1 -67.20 -7.64 17.45
N THR A 2 -66.11 -7.81 16.72
CA THR A 2 -65.15 -8.93 16.73
C THR A 2 -63.84 -8.51 16.04
N LEU A 3 -62.77 -9.16 16.47
CA LEU A 3 -61.36 -8.97 16.16
C LEU A 3 -60.98 -9.52 14.77
N ALA A 4 -59.96 -8.93 14.14
CA ALA A 4 -58.87 -9.57 13.38
C ALA A 4 -58.07 -8.44 12.71
N ASN A 5 -56.88 -8.06 13.18
CA ASN A 5 -55.61 -8.77 13.02
C ASN A 5 -55.40 -9.30 11.60
N GLU A 6 -54.84 -8.48 10.73
CA GLU A 6 -53.96 -8.95 9.67
C GLU A 6 -52.63 -8.21 9.84
N GLN A 7 -51.73 -8.88 10.59
CA GLN A 7 -50.30 -8.68 10.50
C GLN A 7 -49.88 -8.84 9.04
N ASN A 8 -49.78 -7.76 8.27
CA ASN A 8 -49.07 -7.84 6.98
C ASN A 8 -47.67 -7.28 7.15
N GLY A 9 -46.77 -8.21 7.47
CA GLY A 9 -45.35 -8.22 7.16
C GLY A 9 -44.64 -6.87 7.19
N SER A 10 -43.77 -6.72 8.19
CA SER A 10 -42.49 -6.06 7.98
C SER A 10 -41.79 -6.74 6.79
N ALA A 11 -42.16 -6.34 5.57
CA ALA A 11 -41.33 -6.54 4.41
C ALA A 11 -40.05 -5.80 4.76
N ALA A 12 -39.04 -6.55 5.16
CA ALA A 12 -37.73 -6.05 5.50
C ALA A 12 -37.30 -5.12 4.35
N ARG A 13 -37.51 -3.81 4.54
CA ARG A 13 -37.00 -2.78 3.65
C ARG A 13 -35.52 -3.04 3.65
N SER A 14 -35.03 -3.58 2.54
CA SER A 14 -33.61 -3.81 2.36
C SER A 14 -32.93 -2.49 2.65
N ASP A 15 -32.13 -2.46 3.72
CA ASP A 15 -31.57 -1.22 4.27
C ASP A 15 -30.67 -0.59 3.22
N GLU A 16 -31.18 0.44 2.52
CA GLU A 16 -30.47 1.17 1.46
C GLU A 16 -29.19 1.86 1.99
N ARG A 17 -29.03 1.93 3.31
CA ARG A 17 -27.84 2.47 3.98
C ARG A 17 -26.63 1.54 3.84
N LEU A 18 -26.84 0.25 3.56
CA LEU A 18 -25.78 -0.74 3.36
C LEU A 18 -25.46 -0.88 1.88
N LYS A 19 -24.66 0.05 1.35
CA LYS A 19 -24.08 -0.11 0.02
C LYS A 19 -23.16 -1.33 0.05
N LYS A 20 -23.54 -2.43 -0.64
CA LYS A 20 -22.67 -3.60 -0.80
C LYS A 20 -21.40 -3.17 -1.52
N VAL A 21 -20.33 -2.94 -0.75
CA VAL A 21 -19.01 -2.64 -1.28
C VAL A 21 -18.47 -3.93 -1.88
N SER A 22 -18.05 -3.88 -3.14
CA SER A 22 -17.38 -5.03 -3.75
C SER A 22 -16.15 -5.40 -2.95
N THR A 23 -15.91 -6.70 -2.75
CA THR A 23 -14.71 -7.22 -2.08
C THR A 23 -13.42 -6.69 -2.72
N LEU A 24 -13.42 -6.47 -4.04
CA LEU A 24 -12.31 -5.82 -4.76
C LEU A 24 -12.07 -4.38 -4.32
N THR A 25 -13.14 -3.60 -4.11
CA THR A 25 -13.05 -2.23 -3.59
C THR A 25 -12.60 -2.20 -2.13
N GLY A 26 -13.04 -3.17 -1.33
CA GLY A 26 -12.60 -3.32 0.06
C GLY A 26 -11.11 -3.68 0.17
N ILE A 27 -10.63 -4.54 -0.74
CA ILE A 27 -9.21 -4.88 -0.89
C ILE A 27 -8.44 -3.61 -1.31
N LEU A 28 -8.75 -2.98 -2.45
CA LEU A 28 -8.03 -1.79 -2.97
C LEU A 28 -7.96 -0.58 -2.02
N ARG A 29 -8.86 -0.50 -1.03
CA ARG A 29 -8.83 0.56 0.00
C ARG A 29 -7.77 0.36 1.08
N ARG A 30 -7.12 -0.80 1.12
CA ARG A 30 -6.06 -1.09 2.09
C ARG A 30 -4.75 -0.41 1.66
N PRO A 31 -4.19 0.51 2.45
CA PRO A 31 -2.97 1.24 2.09
C PRO A 31 -1.76 0.31 1.89
N GLU A 32 -1.72 -0.79 2.63
CA GLU A 32 -0.74 -1.87 2.52
C GLU A 32 -0.68 -2.54 1.14
N LEU A 33 -1.77 -2.53 0.37
CA LEU A 33 -1.77 -3.15 -0.95
C LEU A 33 -0.97 -2.38 -2.00
N GLY A 34 -0.80 -1.07 -1.84
CA GLY A 34 0.01 -0.29 -2.79
C GLY A 34 1.45 -0.80 -2.85
N ALA A 35 2.05 -1.01 -1.66
CA ALA A 35 3.42 -1.53 -1.54
C ALA A 35 3.53 -2.97 -2.06
N VAL A 36 2.59 -3.84 -1.67
CA VAL A 36 2.60 -5.26 -2.12
C VAL A 36 2.37 -5.36 -3.63
N ALA A 37 1.43 -4.60 -4.19
CA ALA A 37 1.16 -4.58 -5.62
C ALA A 37 2.37 -4.08 -6.41
N GLY A 38 3.04 -3.03 -5.94
CA GLY A 38 4.28 -2.51 -6.53
C GLY A 38 5.38 -3.56 -6.54
N LEU A 39 5.61 -4.24 -5.41
CA LEU A 39 6.59 -5.32 -5.30
C LEU A 39 6.29 -6.43 -6.32
N VAL A 40 5.06 -6.95 -6.34
CA VAL A 40 4.66 -8.02 -7.27
C VAL A 40 4.84 -7.60 -8.73
N LEU A 41 4.38 -6.40 -9.08
CA LEU A 41 4.46 -5.88 -10.44
C LEU A 41 5.92 -5.76 -10.90
N VAL A 42 6.77 -5.14 -10.09
CA VAL A 42 8.19 -4.96 -10.40
C VAL A 42 8.91 -6.31 -10.49
N THR A 43 8.65 -7.22 -9.55
CA THR A 43 9.24 -8.57 -9.58
C THR A 43 8.84 -9.34 -10.83
N VAL A 44 7.56 -9.37 -11.19
CA VAL A 44 7.09 -10.05 -12.41
C VAL A 44 7.70 -9.42 -13.66
N PHE A 45 7.76 -8.09 -13.72
CA PHE A 45 8.37 -7.38 -14.84
C PHE A 45 9.83 -7.78 -15.06
N PHE A 46 10.65 -7.75 -14.01
CA PHE A 46 12.07 -8.12 -14.12
C PHE A 46 12.26 -9.63 -14.30
N LEU A 47 11.38 -10.48 -13.75
CA LEU A 47 11.43 -11.93 -14.02
C LEU A 47 11.29 -12.24 -15.52
N LEU A 48 10.47 -11.48 -16.24
CA LEU A 48 10.24 -11.69 -17.67
C LEU A 48 11.27 -10.99 -18.57
N THR A 49 11.87 -9.88 -18.13
CA THR A 49 12.66 -8.99 -18.99
C THR A 49 14.14 -8.94 -18.64
N ALA A 50 14.54 -9.29 -17.42
CA ALA A 50 15.91 -9.13 -16.96
C ALA A 50 16.84 -10.27 -17.40
N ASN A 51 18.13 -9.97 -17.43
CA ASN A 51 19.16 -10.98 -17.59
C ASN A 51 19.21 -11.91 -16.35
N PRO A 52 19.34 -13.24 -16.52
CA PRO A 52 19.48 -14.20 -15.42
C PRO A 52 20.53 -13.83 -14.36
N ALA A 53 21.58 -13.10 -14.74
CA ALA A 53 22.61 -12.60 -13.83
C ALA A 53 22.04 -11.76 -12.67
N MET A 54 20.93 -11.05 -12.87
CA MET A 54 20.26 -10.25 -11.84
C MET A 54 19.71 -11.11 -10.68
N PHE A 55 19.35 -12.36 -10.95
CA PHE A 55 18.79 -13.29 -9.95
C PHE A 55 19.85 -14.14 -9.23
N THR A 56 21.13 -13.95 -9.57
CA THR A 56 22.24 -14.52 -8.77
C THR A 56 22.35 -13.80 -7.43
N LEU A 57 23.04 -14.40 -6.46
CA LEU A 57 23.25 -13.76 -5.16
C LEU A 57 23.89 -12.37 -5.29
N ALA A 58 24.90 -12.22 -6.14
CA ALA A 58 25.55 -10.94 -6.41
C ALA A 58 24.59 -9.94 -7.07
N GLY A 59 23.78 -10.39 -8.03
CA GLY A 59 22.75 -9.57 -8.67
C GLY A 59 21.69 -9.08 -7.69
N VAL A 60 21.23 -9.95 -6.78
CA VAL A 60 20.27 -9.61 -5.73
C VAL A 60 20.85 -8.57 -4.78
N VAL A 61 22.10 -8.75 -4.33
CA VAL A 61 22.77 -7.81 -3.44
C VAL A 61 22.86 -6.41 -4.06
N ASN A 62 23.09 -6.30 -5.38
CA ASN A 62 23.23 -5.01 -6.06
C ASN A 62 21.99 -4.11 -5.97
N PHE A 63 20.77 -4.67 -5.92
CA PHE A 63 19.56 -3.86 -5.72
C PHE A 63 19.02 -3.92 -4.29
N MET A 64 19.27 -5.02 -3.55
CA MET A 64 18.82 -5.15 -2.17
C MET A 64 19.63 -4.28 -1.20
N ALA A 65 20.93 -4.09 -1.41
CA ALA A 65 21.75 -3.24 -0.54
C ALA A 65 21.27 -1.77 -0.53
N PRO A 66 21.12 -1.08 -1.68
CA PRO A 66 20.56 0.27 -1.68
C PRO A 66 19.08 0.30 -1.26
N ALA A 67 18.28 -0.73 -1.59
CA ALA A 67 16.90 -0.82 -1.13
C ALA A 67 16.80 -0.92 0.40
N ALA A 68 17.67 -1.70 1.05
CA ALA A 68 17.73 -1.81 2.50
C ALA A 68 18.13 -0.49 3.16
N GLN A 69 19.11 0.23 2.58
CA GLN A 69 19.49 1.55 3.05
C GLN A 69 18.31 2.53 3.01
N LEU A 70 17.61 2.62 1.87
CA LEU A 70 16.41 3.45 1.75
C LEU A 70 15.27 2.99 2.65
N GLY A 71 15.09 1.67 2.81
CA GLY A 71 14.06 1.09 3.67
C GLY A 71 14.26 1.42 5.14
N ILE A 72 15.49 1.32 5.64
CA ILE A 72 15.84 1.71 7.03
C ILE A 72 15.53 3.21 7.25
N LEU A 73 15.92 4.07 6.30
CA LEU A 73 15.61 5.50 6.38
C LEU A 73 14.10 5.77 6.34
N ALA A 74 13.36 5.05 5.50
CA ALA A 74 11.91 5.17 5.38
C ALA A 74 11.19 4.76 6.67
N VAL A 75 11.68 3.75 7.39
CA VAL A 75 11.14 3.38 8.72
C VAL A 75 11.33 4.54 9.70
N GLY A 76 12.51 5.15 9.75
CA GLY A 76 12.77 6.33 10.58
C GLY A 76 11.81 7.48 10.26
N ALA A 77 11.63 7.80 8.98
CA ALA A 77 10.70 8.83 8.52
C ALA A 77 9.24 8.50 8.88
N ALA A 78 8.82 7.25 8.71
CA ALA A 78 7.46 6.81 9.05
C ALA A 78 7.18 6.97 10.56
N LEU A 79 8.15 6.65 11.43
CA LEU A 79 8.01 6.86 12.87
C LEU A 79 7.84 8.35 13.23
N LEU A 80 8.58 9.25 12.57
CA LEU A 80 8.43 10.69 12.76
C LEU A 80 7.07 11.20 12.26
N MET A 81 6.62 10.73 11.08
CA MET A 81 5.29 11.05 10.54
C MET A 81 4.16 10.59 11.47
N ILE A 82 4.34 9.46 12.16
CA ILE A 82 3.39 8.97 13.17
C ILE A 82 3.45 9.82 14.44
N GLY A 83 4.65 10.28 14.86
CA GLY A 83 4.87 11.17 15.99
C GLY A 83 4.26 12.57 15.83
N GLY A 84 4.00 12.98 14.59
CA GLY A 84 3.45 14.29 14.25
C GLY A 84 4.54 15.36 14.02
N GLU A 85 5.81 14.98 14.14
CA GLU A 85 6.93 15.80 13.72
C GLU A 85 7.06 15.84 12.19
N PHE A 86 7.40 17.02 11.70
CA PHE A 86 7.50 17.44 10.30
C PHE A 86 8.23 16.41 9.41
N ASP A 87 7.62 16.07 8.27
CA ASP A 87 8.25 15.30 7.20
C ASP A 87 9.40 16.11 6.60
N LEU A 88 10.60 15.97 7.17
CA LEU A 88 11.82 16.44 6.52
C LEU A 88 12.00 15.54 5.29
N SER A 89 11.56 16.05 4.14
CA SER A 89 11.62 15.33 2.88
C SER A 89 13.03 14.79 2.63
N ILE A 90 13.17 13.46 2.74
CA ILE A 90 14.40 12.77 2.38
C ILE A 90 14.78 13.10 0.92
N GLY A 91 13.79 13.28 0.05
CA GLY A 91 13.99 13.68 -1.34
C GLY A 91 14.66 15.05 -1.49
N SER A 92 14.24 16.06 -0.72
CA SER A 92 14.86 17.39 -0.79
C SER A 92 16.26 17.41 -0.16
N MET A 93 16.48 16.65 0.91
CA MET A 93 17.80 16.53 1.56
C MET A 93 18.81 15.78 0.68
N VAL A 94 18.39 14.70 0.01
CA VAL A 94 19.25 13.95 -0.93
C VAL A 94 19.59 14.81 -2.15
N ALA A 95 18.62 15.55 -2.71
CA ALA A 95 18.87 16.47 -3.81
C ALA A 95 19.83 17.61 -3.42
N PHE A 96 19.68 18.18 -2.22
CA PHE A 96 20.60 19.21 -1.70
C PHE A 96 22.02 18.67 -1.49
N ALA A 97 22.17 17.49 -0.86
CA ALA A 97 23.48 16.86 -0.70
C ALA A 97 24.15 16.57 -2.05
N GLY A 98 23.37 16.12 -3.04
CA GLY A 98 23.85 15.91 -4.41
C GLY A 98 24.31 17.20 -5.11
N LEU A 99 23.69 18.36 -4.84
CA LEU A 99 24.15 19.65 -5.37
C LEU A 99 25.41 20.19 -4.67
N VAL A 100 25.58 19.89 -3.39
CA VAL A 100 26.70 20.40 -2.59
C VAL A 100 27.97 19.56 -2.77
N PHE A 101 27.82 18.24 -2.94
CA PHE A 101 28.94 17.30 -3.01
C PHE A 101 29.11 16.60 -4.37
N GLY A 102 28.18 16.83 -5.31
CA GLY A 102 28.20 16.25 -6.66
C GLY A 102 28.98 17.05 -7.68
#